data_AF-A0A165XJW1-F1
#
_entry.id   AF-A0A165XJW1-F1
#
_cell.length_a   1.000
_cell.length_b   1.000
_cell.length_c   1.000
_cell.angle_alpha   90.00
_cell.angle_beta   90.00
_cell.angle_gamma   90.00
#
_symmetry.space_group_name_H-M   'P 1'
#
loop_
_entity.id
_entity.type
_entity.pdbx_description
1 polymer ?
#
loop_
_entity_poly.entity_id
_entity_poly.type
_entity_poly.pdbx_seq_one_letter_code
_entity_poly.pdbx_strand_id
1 'polypeptide(L)'
;DPFILADVEVAHFDHFLSILYPSEYGMYTAATVDEWTAILHLAVRWGFCSIRTLSIEHLAPIATDIDKIVLGRQYGIDQWLHEAFIAVCMREQSLTKEEGRQMKADDIIEISAIRQLV
;
A
#
# COMPACT_ATOMS: atom_id res chain seq x y z
N ASP A 1 6.27 33.88 7.53
CA ASP A 1 6.45 33.18 6.25
C ASP A 1 5.76 31.83 6.26
N PRO A 2 5.08 31.44 5.16
CA PRO A 2 4.40 30.15 5.07
C PRO A 2 5.39 28.99 4.93
N PHE A 3 5.02 27.81 5.44
CA PHE A 3 5.76 26.56 5.25
C PHE A 3 5.18 25.80 4.06
N ILE A 4 6.01 25.47 3.07
CA ILE A 4 5.58 24.82 1.82
C ILE A 4 5.82 23.31 1.89
N LEU A 5 4.75 22.52 1.71
CA LEU A 5 4.82 21.08 1.59
C LEU A 5 5.09 20.68 0.14
N ALA A 6 6.36 20.49 -0.21
CA ALA A 6 6.75 20.02 -1.55
C ALA A 6 6.40 18.53 -1.73
N ASP A 7 5.97 18.19 -2.95
CA ASP A 7 5.62 16.82 -3.37
C ASP A 7 4.49 16.20 -2.52
N VAL A 8 3.51 17.02 -2.15
CA VAL A 8 2.28 16.57 -1.49
C VAL A 8 1.10 17.13 -2.27
N GLU A 9 0.27 16.23 -2.80
CA GLU A 9 -0.98 16.62 -3.42
C GLU A 9 -1.98 17.08 -2.37
N VAL A 10 -2.78 18.11 -2.70
CA VAL A 10 -3.75 18.70 -1.77
C VAL A 10 -4.73 17.63 -1.27
N ALA A 11 -5.23 16.77 -2.15
CA ALA A 11 -6.15 15.70 -1.79
C ALA A 11 -5.52 14.70 -0.79
N HIS A 12 -4.26 14.32 -0.99
CA HIS A 12 -3.56 13.42 -0.07
C HIS A 12 -3.42 14.03 1.32
N PHE A 13 -3.13 15.33 1.39
CA PHE A 13 -3.05 16.04 2.66
C PHE A 13 -4.40 16.17 3.34
N ASP A 14 -5.47 16.46 2.61
CA ASP A 14 -6.83 16.53 3.14
C ASP A 14 -7.27 15.19 3.75
N HIS A 15 -6.99 14.06 3.07
CA HIS A 15 -7.26 12.73 3.62
C HIS A 15 -6.47 12.49 4.92
N PHE A 16 -5.19 12.85 4.94
CA PHE A 16 -4.36 12.72 6.14
C PHE A 16 -4.88 13.59 7.30
N LEU A 17 -5.28 14.84 7.02
CA LEU A 17 -5.87 15.73 8.01
C LEU A 17 -7.20 15.20 8.53
N SER A 18 -8.00 14.50 7.72
CA SER A 18 -9.26 13.89 8.17
C SER A 18 -9.06 12.83 9.26
N ILE A 19 -7.88 12.22 9.36
CA ILE A 19 -7.53 11.29 10.44
C ILE A 19 -7.17 12.04 11.72
N LEU A 20 -6.43 13.15 11.60
CA LEU A 20 -6.02 13.96 12.75
C LEU A 20 -7.15 14.82 13.30
N TYR A 21 -8.02 15.29 12.43
CA TYR A 21 -9.12 16.21 12.72
C TYR A 21 -10.42 15.66 12.13
N PRO A 22 -10.92 14.52 12.63
CA PRO A 22 -12.14 13.93 12.12
C PRO A 22 -13.35 14.79 12.49
N SER A 23 -14.25 15.01 11.53
CA SER A 23 -15.54 15.64 11.78
C SER A 23 -16.41 14.79 12.73
N GLU A 24 -16.30 13.47 12.61
CA GLU A 24 -16.92 12.47 13.48
C GLU A 24 -15.92 11.35 13.79
N TYR A 25 -15.78 10.98 15.06
CA TYR A 25 -14.82 9.96 15.48
C TYR A 25 -15.07 8.62 14.78
N GLY A 26 -14.03 8.07 14.17
CA GLY A 26 -14.07 6.77 13.47
C GLY A 26 -14.61 6.84 12.04
N MET A 27 -15.02 8.02 11.56
CA MET A 27 -15.38 8.24 10.15
C MET A 27 -14.19 8.78 9.39
N TYR A 28 -13.73 8.02 8.40
CA TYR A 28 -12.60 8.40 7.53
C TYR A 28 -13.11 8.80 6.16
N THR A 29 -12.45 9.77 5.53
CA THR A 29 -12.80 10.21 4.17
C THR A 29 -12.25 9.28 3.08
N ALA A 30 -11.22 8.49 3.40
CA ALA A 30 -10.59 7.56 2.48
C ALA A 30 -11.34 6.22 2.45
N ALA A 31 -11.59 5.73 1.23
CA ALA A 31 -12.29 4.47 0.97
C ALA A 31 -11.54 3.56 -0.03
N THR A 32 -10.63 4.12 -0.82
CA THR A 32 -9.92 3.40 -1.89
C THR A 32 -8.49 3.05 -1.52
N VAL A 33 -7.89 2.11 -2.27
CA VAL A 33 -6.48 1.72 -2.12
C VAL A 33 -5.57 2.93 -2.33
N ASP A 34 -5.85 3.77 -3.34
CA ASP A 34 -5.04 4.95 -3.65
C ASP A 34 -5.06 5.98 -2.50
N GLU A 35 -6.25 6.27 -1.95
CA GLU A 35 -6.40 7.23 -0.85
C GLU A 35 -5.71 6.74 0.42
N TRP A 36 -5.89 5.47 0.79
CA TRP A 36 -5.21 4.90 1.97
C TRP A 36 -3.70 4.76 1.76
N THR A 37 -3.25 4.52 0.53
CA THR A 37 -1.83 4.51 0.17
C THR A 37 -1.22 5.90 0.29
N ALA A 38 -1.94 6.95 -0.10
CA ALA A 38 -1.50 8.33 0.06
C ALA A 38 -1.34 8.72 1.53
N ILE A 39 -2.30 8.32 2.38
CA ILE A 39 -2.21 8.50 3.83
C ILE A 39 -1.01 7.74 4.40
N LEU A 40 -0.83 6.48 4.02
CA LEU A 40 0.30 5.66 4.44
C LEU A 40 1.64 6.33 4.05
N HIS A 41 1.72 6.85 2.83
CA HIS A 41 2.90 7.56 2.33
C HIS A 41 3.27 8.75 3.23
N LEU A 42 2.30 9.62 3.51
CA LEU A 42 2.51 10.79 4.37
C LEU A 42 2.81 10.39 5.82
N ALA A 43 2.13 9.38 6.35
CA ALA A 43 2.36 8.86 7.69
C ALA A 43 3.80 8.36 7.87
N VAL A 44 4.32 7.60 6.89
CA VAL A 44 5.71 7.13 6.90
C VAL A 44 6.68 8.30 6.74
N ARG A 45 6.43 9.22 5.80
CA ARG A 45 7.29 10.37 5.53
C ARG A 45 7.44 11.29 6.74
N TRP A 46 6.39 11.47 7.53
CA TRP A 46 6.37 12.35 8.70
C TRP A 46 6.51 11.63 10.04
N GLY A 47 6.67 10.30 10.04
CA GLY A 47 6.93 9.51 11.25
C GLY A 47 5.72 9.25 12.14
N PHE A 48 4.50 9.31 11.61
CA PHE A 48 3.27 9.00 12.35
C PHE A 48 3.02 7.49 12.41
N CYS A 49 3.64 6.81 13.37
CA CYS A 49 3.55 5.35 13.51
C CYS A 49 2.11 4.85 13.72
N SER A 50 1.27 5.55 14.48
CA SER A 50 -0.13 5.16 14.70
C SER A 50 -0.96 5.22 13.43
N ILE A 51 -0.78 6.28 12.63
CA ILE A 51 -1.47 6.44 11.35
C ILE A 51 -0.96 5.42 10.34
N ARG A 52 0.35 5.12 10.33
CA ARG A 52 0.90 4.02 9.53
C ARG A 52 0.18 2.71 9.83
N THR A 53 0.05 2.34 11.11
CA THR A 53 -0.67 1.12 11.51
C THR A 53 -2.13 1.14 11.06
N LEU A 54 -2.84 2.26 11.27
CA LEU A 54 -4.22 2.43 10.85
C LEU A 54 -4.38 2.25 9.32
N SER A 55 -3.51 2.87 8.53
CA SER A 55 -3.56 2.73 7.07
C SER A 55 -3.31 1.28 6.62
N ILE A 56 -2.41 0.57 7.29
CA ILE A 56 -2.17 -0.86 7.02
C ILE A 56 -3.43 -1.69 7.33
N GLU A 57 -4.09 -1.44 8.47
CA GLU A 57 -5.32 -2.15 8.84
C GLU A 57 -6.44 -1.94 7.82
N HIS A 58 -6.60 -0.72 7.30
CA HIS A 58 -7.61 -0.39 6.30
C HIS A 58 -7.25 -0.86 4.88
N LEU A 59 -5.97 -0.90 4.51
CA LEU A 59 -5.51 -1.41 3.22
C LEU A 59 -5.61 -2.94 3.13
N ALA A 60 -5.31 -3.66 4.20
CA ALA A 60 -5.26 -5.13 4.20
C ALA A 60 -6.49 -5.83 3.57
N PRO A 61 -7.75 -5.40 3.85
CA PRO A 61 -8.93 -6.03 3.25
C PRO A 61 -9.25 -5.59 1.81
N ILE A 62 -8.74 -4.46 1.34
CA ILE A 62 -9.12 -3.88 0.03
C ILE A 62 -8.01 -3.97 -1.02
N ALA A 63 -6.75 -4.08 -0.60
CA ALA A 63 -5.59 -4.16 -1.47
C ALA A 63 -5.50 -5.54 -2.15
N THR A 64 -5.17 -5.55 -3.45
CA THR A 64 -4.89 -6.79 -4.18
C THR A 64 -3.59 -7.42 -3.69
N ASP A 65 -3.34 -8.68 -4.04
CA ASP A 65 -2.07 -9.34 -3.70
C ASP A 65 -0.87 -8.63 -4.33
N ILE A 66 -1.05 -8.03 -5.52
CA ILE A 66 -0.02 -7.24 -6.19
C ILE A 66 0.24 -5.94 -5.44
N ASP A 67 -0.82 -5.22 -5.03
CA ASP A 67 -0.69 -4.02 -4.21
C ASP A 67 0.02 -4.34 -2.89
N LYS A 68 -0.34 -5.46 -2.25
CA LYS A 68 0.29 -5.93 -1.01
C LYS A 68 1.79 -6.21 -1.18
N ILE A 69 2.21 -6.78 -2.30
CA ILE A 69 3.64 -6.98 -2.60
C ILE A 69 4.33 -5.63 -2.81
N VAL A 70 3.77 -4.77 -3.66
CA VAL A 70 4.37 -3.46 -4.01
C VAL A 70 4.48 -2.56 -2.78
N LEU A 71 3.37 -2.35 -2.08
CA LEU A 71 3.30 -1.53 -0.87
C LEU A 71 4.09 -2.17 0.28
N GLY A 72 4.05 -3.49 0.40
CA GLY A 72 4.80 -4.22 1.42
C GLY A 72 6.31 -4.03 1.27
N ARG A 73 6.83 -4.10 0.04
CA ARG A 73 8.25 -3.81 -0.26
C ARG A 73 8.58 -2.33 -0.09
N GLN A 74 7.68 -1.43 -0.48
CA GLN A 74 7.91 0.01 -0.43
C GLN A 74 7.95 0.55 1.01
N TYR A 75 7.09 0.05 1.89
CA TYR A 75 6.90 0.55 3.25
C TYR A 75 7.34 -0.41 4.36
N GLY A 76 7.96 -1.54 4.00
CA GLY A 76 8.46 -2.56 4.93
C GLY A 76 7.34 -3.21 5.74
N ILE A 77 6.33 -3.78 5.05
CA ILE A 77 5.19 -4.47 5.66
C ILE A 77 5.33 -5.97 5.38
N ASP A 78 6.26 -6.61 6.09
CA ASP A 78 6.66 -8.00 5.81
C ASP A 78 5.52 -9.01 5.98
N GLN A 79 4.56 -8.73 6.87
CA GLN A 79 3.38 -9.58 7.10
C GLN A 79 2.52 -9.82 5.86
N TRP A 80 2.53 -8.88 4.90
CA TRP A 80 1.76 -9.02 3.66
C TRP A 80 2.48 -9.83 2.60
N LEU A 81 3.81 -9.80 2.61
CA LEU A 81 4.61 -10.34 1.51
C LEU A 81 4.38 -11.84 1.37
N HIS A 82 4.52 -12.59 2.46
CA HIS A 82 4.46 -14.05 2.39
C HIS A 82 3.12 -14.57 1.84
N GLU A 83 2.00 -14.09 2.38
CA GLU A 83 0.67 -14.53 1.94
C GLU A 83 0.38 -14.08 0.50
N ALA A 84 0.74 -12.85 0.14
CA ALA A 84 0.53 -12.34 -1.20
C ALA A 84 1.38 -13.06 -2.25
N PHE A 85 2.66 -13.38 -1.95
CA PHE A 85 3.51 -14.17 -2.83
C PHE A 85 2.91 -15.55 -3.11
N ILE A 86 2.42 -16.23 -2.07
CA ILE A 86 1.78 -17.54 -2.22
C ILE A 86 0.52 -17.41 -3.07
N ALA A 87 -0.34 -16.43 -2.79
CA ALA A 87 -1.58 -16.21 -3.54
C ALA A 87 -1.31 -15.98 -5.04
N VAL A 88 -0.30 -15.16 -5.37
CA VAL A 88 0.09 -14.90 -6.77
C VAL A 88 0.73 -16.12 -7.43
N CYS A 89 1.46 -16.95 -6.68
CA CYS A 89 2.02 -18.19 -7.22
C CYS A 89 0.94 -19.24 -7.51
N MET A 90 -0.03 -19.39 -6.60
CA MET A 90 -1.05 -20.45 -6.66
C MET A 90 -2.23 -20.14 -7.58
N ARG A 91 -2.47 -18.87 -7.95
CA ARG A 91 -3.56 -18.52 -8.86
C ARG A 91 -3.33 -19.11 -10.26
N GLU A 92 -4.38 -19.46 -11.01
CA GLU A 92 -4.20 -20.04 -12.36
C GLU A 92 -3.56 -19.04 -13.34
N GLN A 93 -3.98 -17.78 -13.28
CA GLN A 93 -3.53 -16.69 -14.16
C GLN A 93 -2.07 -16.33 -13.91
N SER A 94 -1.25 -16.31 -14.97
CA SER A 94 0.12 -15.78 -14.89
C SER A 94 0.12 -14.26 -14.61
N LEU A 95 1.26 -13.73 -14.16
CA LEU A 95 1.45 -12.27 -14.05
C LEU A 95 1.15 -11.58 -15.38
N THR A 96 0.28 -10.56 -15.33
CA THR A 96 0.01 -9.69 -16.46
C THR A 96 1.16 -8.69 -16.64
N LYS A 97 1.23 -8.05 -17.81
CA LYS A 97 2.26 -7.03 -18.06
C LYS A 97 2.06 -5.81 -17.18
N GLU A 98 0.82 -5.48 -16.88
CA GLU A 98 0.42 -4.35 -16.04
C GLU A 98 0.90 -4.57 -14.59
N GLU A 99 0.62 -5.74 -14.00
CA GLU A 99 1.13 -6.11 -12.68
C GLU A 99 2.67 -6.14 -12.66
N GLY A 100 3.28 -6.74 -13.68
CA GLY A 100 4.73 -6.81 -13.81
C GLY A 100 5.41 -5.43 -13.91
N ARG A 101 4.72 -4.39 -14.41
CA ARG A 101 5.25 -3.02 -14.43
C ARG A 101 5.21 -2.33 -13.06
N GLN A 102 4.33 -2.78 -12.16
CA GLN A 102 4.20 -2.24 -10.80
C GLN A 102 5.22 -2.88 -9.85
N MET A 103 5.65 -4.11 -10.14
CA MET A 103 6.56 -4.89 -9.29
C MET A 103 8.03 -4.65 -9.60
N LYS A 104 8.90 -4.95 -8.62
CA LYS A 104 10.35 -5.00 -8.86
C LYS A 104 10.71 -6.28 -9.61
N ALA A 105 11.77 -6.21 -10.41
CA ALA A 105 12.26 -7.36 -11.19
C ALA A 105 12.54 -8.59 -10.31
N ASP A 106 13.12 -8.39 -9.12
CA ASP A 106 13.43 -9.47 -8.18
C ASP A 106 12.17 -10.23 -7.72
N ASP A 107 11.09 -9.51 -7.41
CA ASP A 107 9.82 -10.12 -6.98
C ASP A 107 9.19 -10.94 -8.12
N ILE A 108 9.30 -10.46 -9.37
CA ILE A 108 8.80 -11.18 -10.56
C ILE A 108 9.59 -12.47 -10.78
N ILE A 109 10.92 -12.41 -10.64
CA ILE A 109 11.80 -13.58 -10.79
C ILE A 109 11.47 -14.62 -9.71
N GLU A 110 11.29 -14.19 -8.46
CA GLU A 110 10.94 -15.05 -7.34
C GLU A 110 9.60 -15.77 -7.56
N ILE A 111 8.55 -15.03 -7.96
CA ILE A 111 7.24 -15.62 -8.30
C ILE A 111 7.35 -16.62 -9.45
N SER A 112 8.07 -16.26 -10.52
CA SER A 112 8.25 -17.13 -11.67
C SER A 112 9.00 -18.41 -11.32
N ALA A 113 10.00 -18.33 -10.44
CA ALA A 113 10.75 -19.50 -9.99
C ALA A 113 9.89 -20.44 -9.16
N ILE A 114 9.09 -19.91 -8.23
CA ILE A 114 8.20 -20.71 -7.38
C ILE A 114 7.14 -21.41 -8.23
N ARG A 115 6.49 -20.71 -9.18
CA ARG A 115 5.48 -21.31 -10.07
C ARG A 115 5.99 -22.46 -10.95
N GLN A 116 7.29 -22.51 -11.25
CA GLN A 116 7.86 -23.61 -12.05
C GLN A 116 8.10 -24.88 -11.23
N LEU A 117 8.14 -24.76 -9.90
CA LEU A 117 8.38 -25.87 -8.98
C LEU A 117 7.09 -26.54 -8.49
N VAL A 118 5.94 -25.89 -8.70
CA VAL A 118 4.59 -26.36 -8.35
C VAL A 118 3.91 -26.92 -9.60
#